data_AF-A0A4Z1FAZ3-F1
#
_entry.id   AF-A0A4Z1FAZ3-F1
#
_cell.length_a   1.000
_cell.length_b   1.000
_cell.length_c   1.000
_cell.angle_alpha   90.00
_cell.angle_beta   90.00
_cell.angle_gamma   90.00
#
_symmetry.space_group_name_H-M   'P 1'
#
loop_
_entity.id
_entity.type
_entity.pdbx_description
1 polymer ?
#
loop_
_entity_poly.entity_id
_entity_poly.type
_entity_poly.pdbx_seq_one_letter_code
_entity_poly.pdbx_strand_id
1 'polypeptide(L)'
;MKILTKEEEAEHYNATLKGGITGGFIGLAMGGTALYVANRRFHTIRSLTIPMKSFLVTSSGTFAAIISADRASRSYEWNRDPSRKYKDKSMLLLEQEKANETTAQRLKAWGKENRYSIVTASWVASMGIAFGMVSKNKYLTGAQKLVQARVYAQGLTLAVLVASAAFEMGDAKKGTGRWETVTVLDPNDPEHKHLIQKKIHHEAYEGEDLWRDMVEAEERRINERKRAAEERNHSSGTTSSGKENKDKISREMKSAGKVAFADAKEREEKNQAEQAEKEADAKNESAQSEPKVNGRNKI
;
A
#
# COMPACT_ATOMS: atom_id res chain seq x y z
N MET A 1 -11.47 -19.34 -9.96
CA MET A 1 -10.09 -19.86 -9.74
C MET A 1 -9.51 -20.22 -11.10
N LYS A 2 -8.36 -19.66 -11.48
CA LYS A 2 -7.64 -20.14 -12.67
C LYS A 2 -7.00 -21.49 -12.31
N ILE A 3 -7.20 -22.50 -13.15
CA ILE A 3 -6.56 -23.80 -13.00
C ILE A 3 -5.10 -23.62 -13.44
N LEU A 4 -4.17 -23.90 -12.53
CA LEU A 4 -2.73 -23.81 -12.83
C LEU A 4 -2.34 -24.93 -13.78
N THR A 5 -1.45 -24.63 -14.72
CA THR A 5 -0.81 -25.70 -15.49
C THR A 5 0.13 -26.49 -14.57
N LYS A 6 0.38 -27.77 -14.89
CA LYS A 6 1.24 -28.63 -14.06
C LYS A 6 2.68 -28.10 -13.92
N GLU A 7 3.16 -27.39 -14.93
CA GLU A 7 4.48 -26.75 -14.92
C GLU A 7 4.50 -25.57 -13.93
N GLU A 8 3.48 -24.72 -13.97
CA GLU A 8 3.35 -23.58 -13.05
C GLU A 8 3.17 -24.00 -11.59
N GLU A 9 2.50 -25.13 -11.35
CA GLU A 9 2.37 -25.72 -10.02
C GLU A 9 3.72 -26.19 -9.49
N ALA A 10 4.53 -26.84 -10.33
CA ALA A 10 5.88 -27.29 -9.97
C ALA A 10 6.82 -26.11 -9.70
N GLU A 11 6.74 -25.03 -10.49
CA GLU A 11 7.52 -23.81 -10.25
C GLU A 11 7.11 -23.12 -8.94
N HIS A 12 5.81 -22.99 -8.68
CA HIS A 12 5.30 -22.46 -7.42
C HIS A 12 5.74 -23.30 -6.22
N TYR A 13 5.67 -24.63 -6.35
CA TYR A 13 6.13 -25.56 -5.32
C TYR A 13 7.62 -25.40 -5.04
N ASN A 14 8.46 -25.33 -6.07
CA ASN A 14 9.90 -25.14 -5.93
C ASN A 14 10.25 -23.79 -5.28
N ALA A 15 9.56 -22.70 -5.66
CA ALA A 15 9.76 -21.39 -5.06
C ALA A 15 9.40 -21.39 -3.56
N THR A 16 8.26 -21.99 -3.22
CA THR A 16 7.78 -22.13 -1.83
C THR A 16 8.73 -22.99 -1.00
N LEU A 17 9.18 -24.11 -1.55
CA LEU A 17 10.12 -25.03 -0.89
C LEU A 17 11.46 -24.35 -0.62
N LYS A 18 12.02 -23.65 -1.61
CA LYS A 18 13.27 -22.90 -1.46
C LYS A 18 13.15 -21.81 -0.39
N GLY A 19 12.02 -21.09 -0.38
CA GLY A 19 11.70 -20.09 0.64
C GLY A 19 11.61 -20.70 2.03
N GLY A 20 10.87 -21.80 2.18
CA GLY A 20 10.69 -22.53 3.44
C GLY A 20 12.00 -23.09 3.99
N ILE A 21 12.82 -23.74 3.15
CA ILE A 21 14.14 -24.28 3.55
C ILE A 21 15.05 -23.15 4.04
N THR A 22 15.14 -22.06 3.27
CA THR A 22 15.99 -20.92 3.63
C THR A 22 15.53 -20.29 4.95
N GLY A 23 14.22 -20.07 5.11
CA GLY A 23 13.64 -19.56 6.35
C GLY A 23 13.81 -20.50 7.54
N GLY A 24 13.71 -21.81 7.31
CA GLY A 24 13.93 -22.84 8.32
C GLY A 24 15.36 -22.84 8.86
N PHE A 25 16.36 -22.74 7.98
CA PHE A 25 17.76 -22.63 8.40
C PHE A 25 18.04 -21.33 9.17
N ILE A 26 17.50 -20.21 8.72
CA ILE A 26 17.61 -18.93 9.42
C ILE A 26 16.93 -19.00 10.80
N GLY A 27 15.75 -19.60 10.88
CA GLY A 27 15.01 -19.81 12.12
C GLY A 27 15.76 -20.72 13.10
N LEU A 28 16.32 -21.83 12.62
CA LEU A 28 17.14 -22.73 13.43
C LEU A 28 18.41 -22.04 13.94
N ALA A 29 19.10 -21.27 13.10
CA ALA A 29 20.29 -20.53 13.49
C ALA A 29 19.98 -19.47 14.55
N MET A 30 18.91 -18.68 14.36
CA MET A 30 18.47 -17.68 15.33
C MET A 30 17.98 -18.34 16.63
N GLY A 31 17.17 -19.39 16.54
CA GLY A 31 16.65 -20.14 17.69
C GLY A 31 17.76 -20.80 18.49
N GLY A 32 18.73 -21.41 17.82
CA GLY A 32 19.92 -21.99 18.43
C GLY A 32 20.78 -20.94 19.15
N THR A 33 21.00 -19.78 18.51
CA THR A 33 21.75 -18.66 19.11
C THR A 33 21.00 -18.09 20.32
N ALA A 34 19.70 -17.88 20.20
CA ALA A 34 18.86 -17.40 21.29
C ALA A 34 18.87 -18.39 22.47
N LEU A 35 18.76 -19.69 22.21
CA LEU A 35 18.86 -20.72 23.22
C LEU A 35 20.25 -20.75 23.87
N TYR A 36 21.33 -20.61 23.10
CA TYR A 36 22.69 -20.57 23.62
C TYR A 36 22.90 -19.41 24.60
N VAL A 37 22.48 -18.20 24.21
CA VAL A 37 22.54 -17.01 25.07
C VAL A 37 21.67 -17.19 26.31
N ALA A 38 20.45 -17.69 26.15
CA ALA A 38 19.53 -17.94 27.25
C ALA A 38 20.04 -19.00 28.23
N ASN A 39 20.67 -20.06 27.74
CA ASN A 39 21.26 -21.14 28.54
C ASN A 39 22.46 -20.64 29.38
N ARG A 40 23.19 -19.61 28.92
CA ARG A 40 24.25 -18.96 29.69
C ARG A 40 23.71 -17.96 30.73
N ARG A 41 22.58 -17.31 30.45
CA ARG A 41 22.03 -16.24 31.30
C ARG A 41 21.06 -16.73 32.36
N PHE A 42 20.21 -17.72 32.06
CA PHE A 42 19.08 -18.13 32.88
C PHE A 42 19.26 -19.54 33.45
N HIS A 43 19.23 -19.67 34.78
CA HIS A 43 19.31 -20.98 35.44
C HIS A 43 18.15 -21.90 35.05
N THR A 44 16.94 -21.35 34.88
CA THR A 44 15.75 -22.10 34.45
C THR A 44 15.97 -22.80 33.12
N ILE A 45 16.52 -22.08 32.13
CA ILE A 45 16.83 -22.64 30.80
C ILE A 45 17.98 -23.64 30.90
N ARG A 46 18.94 -23.43 31.81
CA ARG A 46 20.03 -24.38 32.04
C ARG A 46 19.53 -25.72 32.57
N SER A 47 18.56 -25.70 33.48
CA SER A 47 17.91 -26.90 34.05
C SER A 47 16.91 -27.62 33.13
N LEU A 48 16.60 -27.07 31.95
CA LEU A 48 15.75 -27.78 30.98
C LEU A 48 16.43 -29.04 30.46
N THR A 49 15.64 -30.09 30.27
CA THR A 49 16.09 -31.35 29.66
C THR A 49 16.48 -31.14 28.19
N ILE A 50 17.36 -32.02 27.68
CA ILE A 50 17.79 -31.96 26.27
C ILE A 50 16.60 -31.97 25.30
N PRO A 51 15.57 -32.84 25.47
CA PRO A 51 14.40 -32.86 24.59
C PRO A 51 13.67 -31.51 24.53
N MET A 52 13.49 -30.84 25.67
CA MET A 52 12.81 -29.55 25.73
C MET A 52 13.60 -28.45 25.01
N LYS A 53 14.93 -28.49 25.13
CA LYS A 53 15.83 -27.56 24.43
C LYS A 53 15.77 -27.75 22.90
N SER A 54 15.83 -29.00 22.45
CA SER A 54 15.66 -29.31 21.02
C SER A 54 14.29 -28.89 20.50
N PHE A 55 13.21 -29.10 21.28
CA PHE A 55 11.86 -28.66 20.90
C PHE A 55 11.77 -27.14 20.70
N LEU A 56 12.41 -26.33 21.57
CA LEU A 56 12.43 -24.87 21.41
C LEU A 56 13.15 -24.44 20.12
N VAL A 57 14.26 -25.10 19.79
CA VAL A 57 15.01 -24.78 18.56
C VAL A 57 14.25 -25.24 17.33
N THR A 58 13.76 -26.47 17.29
CA THR A 58 13.03 -27.00 16.13
C THR A 58 11.73 -26.25 15.89
N SER A 59 10.96 -25.92 16.94
CA SER A 59 9.73 -25.12 16.79
C SER A 59 10.00 -23.73 16.21
N SER A 60 11.07 -23.05 16.63
CA SER A 60 11.46 -21.76 16.04
C SER A 60 11.85 -21.87 14.56
N GLY A 61 12.53 -22.96 14.19
CA GLY A 61 12.85 -23.29 12.80
C GLY A 61 11.61 -23.53 11.95
N THR A 62 10.68 -24.37 12.43
CA THR A 62 9.41 -24.66 11.74
C THR A 62 8.58 -23.39 11.55
N PHE A 63 8.47 -22.55 12.58
CA PHE A 63 7.72 -21.31 12.49
C PHE A 63 8.30 -20.35 11.44
N ALA A 64 9.62 -20.16 11.44
CA ALA A 64 10.29 -19.33 10.44
C ALA A 64 10.19 -19.93 9.02
N ALA A 65 10.23 -21.25 8.89
CA ALA A 65 10.05 -21.95 7.63
C ALA A 65 8.66 -21.68 7.04
N ILE A 66 7.59 -21.77 7.85
CA ILE A 66 6.21 -21.51 7.41
C ILE A 66 6.06 -20.06 6.92
N ILE A 67 6.52 -19.08 7.70
CA ILE A 67 6.42 -17.66 7.32
C ILE A 67 7.19 -17.37 6.02
N SER A 68 8.39 -17.93 5.88
CA SER A 68 9.22 -17.73 4.69
C SER A 68 8.65 -18.44 3.46
N ALA A 69 8.06 -19.62 3.64
CA ALA A 69 7.34 -20.34 2.59
C ALA A 69 6.13 -19.53 2.10
N ASP A 70 5.30 -19.03 3.02
CA ASP A 70 4.15 -18.18 2.70
C ASP A 70 4.56 -16.90 1.97
N ARG A 71 5.66 -16.27 2.42
CA ARG A 71 6.19 -15.06 1.78
C ARG A 71 6.72 -15.37 0.38
N ALA A 72 7.41 -16.50 0.20
CA ALA A 72 7.91 -16.92 -1.09
C ALA A 72 6.78 -17.27 -2.07
N SER A 73 5.75 -17.99 -1.60
CA SER A 73 4.54 -18.29 -2.37
C SER A 73 3.86 -17.02 -2.86
N ARG A 74 3.55 -16.07 -1.94
CA ARG A 74 2.97 -14.78 -2.31
C ARG A 74 3.86 -13.97 -3.25
N SER A 75 5.18 -14.00 -3.06
CA SER A 75 6.10 -13.30 -3.94
C SER A 75 6.15 -13.88 -5.36
N TYR A 76 5.97 -15.19 -5.50
CA TYR A 76 5.89 -15.84 -6.81
C TYR A 76 4.61 -15.43 -7.54
N GLU A 77 3.46 -15.45 -6.86
CA GLU A 77 2.20 -14.97 -7.42
C GLU A 77 2.29 -13.49 -7.81
N TRP A 78 2.88 -12.68 -6.93
CA TRP A 78 3.08 -11.25 -7.15
C TRP A 78 3.90 -10.97 -8.41
N ASN A 79 5.00 -11.71 -8.63
CA ASN A 79 5.88 -11.50 -9.77
C ASN A 79 5.33 -12.06 -11.09
N ARG A 80 4.39 -13.01 -11.01
CA ARG A 80 3.78 -13.64 -12.17
C ARG A 80 2.67 -12.80 -12.78
N ASP A 81 1.96 -12.01 -11.98
CA ASP A 81 0.82 -11.22 -12.45
C ASP A 81 1.21 -10.22 -13.57
N PRO A 82 0.74 -10.43 -14.83
CA PRO A 82 1.07 -9.53 -15.94
C PRO A 82 0.49 -8.13 -15.77
N SER A 83 -0.63 -7.99 -15.05
CA SER A 83 -1.27 -6.70 -14.79
C SER A 83 -0.36 -5.78 -13.96
N ARG A 84 0.48 -6.37 -13.10
CA ARG A 84 1.44 -5.66 -12.23
C ARG A 84 2.77 -5.36 -12.91
N LYS A 85 3.02 -5.93 -14.08
CA LYS A 85 4.20 -5.58 -14.91
C LYS A 85 4.00 -4.26 -15.65
N TYR A 86 2.76 -3.78 -15.77
CA TYR A 86 2.49 -2.44 -16.27
C TYR A 86 2.96 -1.42 -15.21
N LYS A 87 4.10 -0.79 -15.48
CA LYS A 87 4.55 0.38 -14.73
C LYS A 87 3.97 1.61 -15.44
N ASP A 88 3.00 2.24 -14.80
CA ASP A 88 2.47 3.53 -15.24
C ASP A 88 3.62 4.56 -15.37
N LYS A 89 3.46 5.56 -16.26
CA LYS A 89 4.42 6.66 -16.41
C LYS A 89 4.72 7.34 -15.08
N SER A 90 3.72 7.44 -14.21
CA SER A 90 3.86 8.00 -12.85
C SER A 90 4.87 7.19 -12.00
N MET A 91 4.80 5.86 -12.07
CA MET A 91 5.71 4.92 -11.39
C MET A 91 7.13 5.01 -11.95
N LEU A 92 7.27 5.13 -13.28
CA LEU A 92 8.58 5.29 -13.93
C LEU A 92 9.26 6.61 -13.55
N LEU A 93 8.49 7.71 -13.48
CA LEU A 93 9.00 8.99 -13.02
C LEU A 93 9.40 8.95 -11.54
N LEU A 94 8.60 8.30 -10.69
CA LEU A 94 8.96 8.06 -9.28
C LEU A 94 10.23 7.23 -9.13
N GLU A 95 10.44 6.22 -9.99
CA GLU A 95 11.63 5.37 -9.96
C GLU A 95 12.89 6.14 -10.41
N GLN A 96 12.75 7.04 -11.40
CA GLN A 96 13.80 7.98 -11.81
C GLN A 96 14.10 9.01 -10.70
N GLU A 97 13.07 9.52 -10.03
CA GLU A 97 13.23 10.43 -8.88
C GLU A 97 13.94 9.71 -7.71
N LYS A 98 13.56 8.48 -7.38
CA LYS A 98 14.26 7.63 -6.39
C LYS A 98 15.72 7.33 -6.77
N ALA A 99 16.02 7.23 -8.06
CA ALA A 99 17.39 7.02 -8.54
C ALA A 99 18.30 8.22 -8.24
N ASN A 100 17.73 9.44 -8.19
CA ASN A 100 18.44 10.69 -7.88
C ASN A 100 18.42 11.07 -6.39
N GLU A 101 17.72 10.31 -5.52
CA GLU A 101 17.69 10.59 -4.08
C GLU A 101 19.05 10.37 -3.40
N THR A 102 19.37 11.28 -2.48
CA THR A 102 20.53 11.14 -1.58
C THR A 102 20.34 9.97 -0.60
N THR A 103 21.44 9.38 -0.10
CA THR A 103 21.39 8.24 0.83
C THR A 103 20.56 8.51 2.09
N ALA A 104 20.56 9.76 2.57
CA ALA A 104 19.74 10.18 3.72
C ALA A 104 18.24 10.22 3.39
N GLN A 105 17.87 10.68 2.19
CA GLN A 105 16.48 10.66 1.71
C GLN A 105 16.00 9.22 1.52
N ARG A 106 16.83 8.35 0.93
CA ARG A 106 16.53 6.92 0.79
C ARG A 106 16.31 6.23 2.12
N LEU A 107 17.14 6.52 3.13
CA LEU A 107 16.95 5.96 4.46
C LEU A 107 15.64 6.44 5.12
N LYS A 108 15.31 7.72 4.94
CA LYS A 108 14.05 8.30 5.43
C LYS A 108 12.84 7.70 4.70
N ALA A 109 12.93 7.50 3.39
CA ALA A 109 11.90 6.85 2.58
C ALA A 109 11.72 5.39 3.00
N TRP A 110 12.80 4.63 3.13
CA TRP A 110 12.80 3.26 3.63
C TRP A 110 12.19 3.15 5.03
N GLY A 111 12.51 4.10 5.91
CA GLY A 111 11.94 4.17 7.26
C GLY A 111 10.42 4.43 7.26
N LYS A 112 9.93 5.25 6.33
CA LYS A 112 8.49 5.49 6.16
C LYS A 112 7.76 4.26 5.59
N GLU A 113 8.39 3.58 4.64
CA GLU A 113 7.84 2.37 3.99
C GLU A 113 7.80 1.19 4.98
N ASN A 114 8.86 1.02 5.77
CA ASN A 114 8.97 -0.04 6.78
C ASN A 114 8.52 0.42 8.17
N ARG A 115 7.64 1.44 8.26
CA ARG A 115 7.19 2.01 9.54
C ARG A 115 6.70 0.94 10.51
N TYR A 116 5.94 -0.03 10.02
CA TYR A 116 5.37 -1.10 10.83
C TYR A 116 6.45 -2.03 11.36
N SER A 117 7.32 -2.52 10.48
CA SER A 117 8.41 -3.41 10.85
C SER A 117 9.39 -2.75 11.83
N ILE A 118 9.67 -1.45 11.67
CA ILE A 118 10.57 -0.71 12.57
C ILE A 118 9.94 -0.54 13.95
N VAL A 119 8.66 -0.18 14.05
CA VAL A 119 8.03 -0.02 15.36
C VAL A 119 7.89 -1.37 16.06
N THR A 120 7.50 -2.42 15.33
CA THR A 120 7.45 -3.78 15.90
C THR A 120 8.83 -4.26 16.33
N ALA A 121 9.88 -4.06 15.51
CA ALA A 121 11.24 -4.42 15.88
C ALA A 121 11.75 -3.61 17.07
N SER A 122 11.48 -2.30 17.12
CA SER A 122 11.83 -1.43 18.24
C SER A 122 11.12 -1.83 19.52
N TRP A 123 9.88 -2.28 19.44
CA TRP A 123 9.10 -2.78 20.58
C TRP A 123 9.66 -4.11 21.11
N VAL A 124 9.93 -5.07 20.22
CA VAL A 124 10.58 -6.34 20.61
C VAL A 124 11.97 -6.07 21.20
N ALA A 125 12.73 -5.15 20.60
CA ALA A 125 14.04 -4.76 21.08
C ALA A 125 13.98 -4.10 22.46
N SER A 126 13.05 -3.16 22.70
CA SER A 126 12.92 -2.49 23.99
C SER A 126 12.52 -3.46 25.10
N MET A 127 11.62 -4.40 24.82
CA MET A 127 11.30 -5.51 25.72
C MET A 127 12.49 -6.42 25.98
N GLY A 128 13.24 -6.80 24.94
CA GLY A 128 14.42 -7.65 25.09
C GLY A 128 15.48 -7.01 25.98
N ILE A 129 15.70 -5.70 25.80
CA ILE A 129 16.61 -4.90 26.63
C ILE A 129 16.07 -4.79 28.06
N ALA A 130 14.80 -4.45 28.24
CA ALA A 130 14.17 -4.31 29.55
C ALA A 130 14.17 -5.64 30.32
N PHE A 131 13.80 -6.75 29.68
CA PHE A 131 13.86 -8.08 30.26
C PHE A 131 15.30 -8.52 30.57
N GLY A 132 16.25 -8.19 29.67
CA GLY A 132 17.68 -8.40 29.90
C GLY A 132 18.20 -7.64 31.13
N MET A 133 17.71 -6.42 31.36
CA MET A 133 18.06 -5.60 32.52
C MET A 133 17.38 -6.09 33.80
N VAL A 134 16.07 -6.33 33.77
CA VAL A 134 15.26 -6.82 34.91
C VAL A 134 15.70 -8.20 35.37
N SER A 135 16.09 -9.10 34.44
CA SER A 135 16.61 -10.42 34.79
C SER A 135 17.92 -10.39 35.58
N LYS A 136 18.66 -9.26 35.55
CA LYS A 136 19.87 -9.09 36.38
C LYS A 136 19.55 -8.74 37.83
N ASN A 137 18.31 -8.36 38.16
CA ASN A 137 17.97 -7.85 39.48
C ASN A 137 17.88 -9.00 40.51
N LYS A 138 18.76 -8.97 41.52
CA LYS A 138 19.04 -10.07 42.46
C LYS A 138 18.17 -10.05 43.72
N TYR A 139 17.36 -9.02 43.91
CA TYR A 139 16.63 -8.73 45.17
C TYR A 139 15.23 -9.38 45.30
N LEU A 140 14.84 -10.30 44.40
CA LEU A 140 13.54 -11.00 44.46
C LEU A 140 13.70 -12.52 44.49
N THR A 141 12.92 -13.18 45.35
CA THR A 141 12.88 -14.65 45.49
C THR A 141 12.25 -15.32 44.27
N GLY A 142 12.63 -16.57 43.97
CA GLY A 142 12.21 -17.28 42.75
C GLY A 142 10.69 -17.44 42.59
N ALA A 143 9.96 -17.58 43.70
CA ALA A 143 8.50 -17.66 43.70
C ALA A 143 7.84 -16.33 43.30
N GLN A 144 8.38 -15.20 43.76
CA GLN A 144 7.88 -13.86 43.39
C GLN A 144 8.11 -13.57 41.91
N LYS A 145 9.25 -13.99 41.35
CA LYS A 145 9.55 -13.84 39.91
C LYS A 145 8.55 -14.58 39.02
N LEU A 146 8.01 -15.72 39.46
CA LEU A 146 7.07 -16.53 38.69
C LEU A 146 5.68 -15.90 38.63
N VAL A 147 5.22 -15.31 39.73
CA VAL A 147 3.98 -14.52 39.77
C VAL A 147 4.12 -13.27 38.92
N GLN A 148 5.25 -12.56 39.04
CA GLN A 148 5.51 -11.35 38.25
C GLN A 148 5.63 -11.66 36.75
N ALA A 149 6.23 -12.80 36.40
CA ALA A 149 6.33 -13.25 35.01
C ALA A 149 4.94 -13.46 34.35
N ARG A 150 3.95 -13.94 35.10
CA ARG A 150 2.57 -14.06 34.58
C ARG A 150 1.95 -12.69 34.31
N VAL A 151 2.15 -11.72 35.21
CA VAL A 151 1.67 -10.34 35.03
C VAL A 151 2.37 -9.67 33.85
N TYR A 152 3.68 -9.88 33.68
CA TYR A 152 4.41 -9.40 32.50
C TYR A 152 3.93 -10.06 31.21
N ALA A 153 3.63 -11.37 31.21
CA ALA A 153 3.08 -12.05 30.04
C ALA A 153 1.68 -11.54 29.66
N GLN A 154 0.84 -11.24 30.64
CA GLN A 154 -0.47 -10.62 30.40
C GLN A 154 -0.32 -9.17 29.91
N GLY A 155 0.58 -8.39 30.53
CA GLY A 155 0.91 -7.04 30.08
C GLY A 155 1.46 -7.01 28.64
N LEU A 156 2.21 -8.03 28.26
CA LEU A 156 2.71 -8.23 26.90
C LEU A 156 1.56 -8.44 25.91
N THR A 157 0.62 -9.33 26.22
CA THR A 157 -0.53 -9.59 25.33
C THR A 157 -1.39 -8.35 25.15
N LEU A 158 -1.60 -7.57 26.22
CA LEU A 158 -2.30 -6.28 26.15
C LEU A 158 -1.54 -5.27 25.31
N ALA A 159 -0.21 -5.16 25.48
CA ALA A 159 0.62 -4.26 24.68
C ALA A 159 0.59 -4.63 23.18
N VAL A 160 0.58 -5.92 22.84
CA VAL A 160 0.43 -6.39 21.46
C VAL A 160 -0.93 -5.97 20.89
N LEU A 161 -2.02 -6.19 21.63
CA LEU A 161 -3.37 -5.81 21.19
C LEU A 161 -3.50 -4.28 21.02
N VAL A 162 -2.98 -3.50 21.96
CA VAL A 162 -3.01 -2.03 21.90
C VAL A 162 -2.13 -1.52 20.76
N ALA A 163 -0.95 -2.10 20.54
CA ALA A 163 -0.11 -1.74 19.41
C ALA A 163 -0.85 -2.02 18.08
N SER A 164 -1.39 -3.22 17.89
CA SER A 164 -2.18 -3.57 16.71
C SER A 164 -3.33 -2.60 16.47
N ALA A 165 -4.11 -2.27 17.51
CA ALA A 165 -5.21 -1.32 17.41
C ALA A 165 -4.75 0.12 17.12
N ALA A 166 -3.68 0.59 17.77
CA ALA A 166 -3.12 1.91 17.51
C ALA A 166 -2.59 2.04 16.08
N PHE A 167 -2.06 0.95 15.50
CA PHE A 167 -1.65 0.93 14.10
C PHE A 167 -2.84 0.93 13.16
N GLU A 168 -3.86 0.11 13.40
CA GLU A 168 -5.08 0.10 12.57
C GLU A 168 -5.76 1.47 12.56
N MET A 169 -5.84 2.13 13.72
CA MET A 169 -6.41 3.46 13.85
C MET A 169 -5.50 4.56 13.25
N GLY A 170 -4.18 4.35 13.26
CA GLY A 170 -3.21 5.21 12.58
C GLY A 170 -3.21 5.07 11.07
N ASP A 171 -3.50 3.88 10.55
CA ASP A 171 -3.65 3.61 9.11
C ASP A 171 -5.00 4.16 8.61
N ALA A 172 -6.07 3.95 9.38
CA ALA A 172 -7.39 4.52 9.10
C ALA A 172 -7.37 6.06 9.04
N LYS A 173 -6.60 6.72 9.92
CA LYS A 173 -6.42 8.19 9.90
C LYS A 173 -5.55 8.70 8.75
N LYS A 174 -4.72 7.84 8.17
CA LYS A 174 -3.87 8.17 7.02
C LYS A 174 -4.57 7.97 5.68
N GLY A 175 -5.88 7.66 5.71
CA GLY A 175 -6.78 7.53 4.57
C GLY A 175 -6.14 8.02 3.28
N THR A 176 -5.55 7.08 2.55
CA THR A 176 -4.95 7.31 1.23
C THR A 176 -6.08 7.74 0.33
N GLY A 177 -6.35 9.04 0.28
CA GLY A 177 -7.29 9.62 -0.66
C GLY A 177 -6.75 9.47 -2.08
N ARG A 178 -7.64 9.67 -3.07
CA ARG A 178 -7.38 9.58 -4.52
C ARG A 178 -6.20 10.44 -5.04
N TRP A 179 -5.63 11.29 -4.19
CA TRP A 179 -4.53 12.19 -4.49
C TRP A 179 -3.55 12.25 -3.32
N GLU A 180 -2.31 11.84 -3.53
CA GLU A 180 -1.22 12.01 -2.56
C GLU A 180 -0.30 13.15 -3.03
N THR A 181 -0.02 14.11 -2.16
CA THR A 181 0.90 15.21 -2.49
C THR A 181 2.31 14.78 -2.12
N VAL A 182 3.06 14.30 -3.11
CA VAL A 182 4.46 13.94 -2.94
C VAL A 182 5.32 15.18 -3.14
N THR A 183 6.19 15.43 -2.17
CA THR A 183 7.13 16.55 -2.25
C THR A 183 8.36 16.10 -3.05
N VAL A 184 8.45 16.57 -4.29
CA VAL A 184 9.48 16.26 -5.27
C VAL A 184 10.61 17.28 -5.17
N LEU A 185 11.85 16.85 -5.35
CA LEU A 185 13.02 17.73 -5.39
C LEU A 185 13.15 18.29 -6.82
N ASP A 186 13.31 19.61 -6.97
CA ASP A 186 13.39 20.29 -8.28
C ASP A 186 14.58 19.80 -9.13
N PRO A 187 14.36 19.21 -10.33
CA PRO A 187 15.43 18.73 -11.21
C PRO A 187 16.29 19.81 -11.87
N ASN A 188 15.91 21.09 -11.82
CA ASN A 188 16.63 22.20 -12.45
C ASN A 188 17.43 23.09 -11.48
N ASP A 189 17.55 22.70 -10.20
CA ASP A 189 18.24 23.47 -9.18
C ASP A 189 19.50 22.71 -8.66
N PRO A 190 20.74 23.17 -8.97
CA PRO A 190 21.96 22.49 -8.52
C PRO A 190 22.12 22.45 -6.99
N GLU A 191 21.39 23.30 -6.26
CA GLU A 191 21.47 23.37 -4.79
C GLU A 191 20.43 22.52 -4.04
N HIS A 192 19.52 21.82 -4.73
CA HIS A 192 18.52 20.90 -4.12
C HIS A 192 17.63 21.54 -3.04
N LYS A 193 17.35 22.85 -3.11
CA LYS A 193 16.60 23.57 -2.06
C LYS A 193 15.09 23.65 -2.27
N HIS A 194 14.62 23.47 -3.50
CA HIS A 194 13.21 23.68 -3.83
C HIS A 194 12.45 22.36 -3.91
N LEU A 195 11.37 22.31 -3.11
CA LEU A 195 10.46 21.18 -2.95
C LEU A 195 9.20 21.47 -3.78
N ILE A 196 9.06 20.84 -4.94
CA ILE A 196 7.87 20.93 -5.80
C ILE A 196 6.81 19.96 -5.28
N GLN A 197 5.59 20.46 -5.03
CA GLN A 197 4.46 19.61 -4.67
C GLN A 197 3.86 19.00 -5.93
N LYS A 198 4.05 17.70 -6.14
CA LYS A 198 3.44 16.96 -7.24
C LYS A 198 2.27 16.16 -6.68
N LYS A 199 1.07 16.43 -7.19
CA LYS A 199 -0.11 15.61 -6.88
C LYS A 199 -0.01 14.33 -7.72
N ILE A 200 0.20 13.21 -7.05
CA ILE A 200 0.23 11.90 -7.68
C ILE A 200 -1.16 11.27 -7.49
N HIS A 201 -1.79 10.90 -8.62
CA HIS A 201 -3.04 10.16 -8.63
C HIS A 201 -2.77 8.72 -8.16
N HIS A 202 -3.62 8.21 -7.27
CA HIS A 202 -3.63 6.78 -6.96
C HIS A 202 -4.86 6.16 -7.62
N GLU A 203 -4.67 5.07 -8.36
CA GLU A 203 -5.75 4.34 -9.05
C GLU A 203 -6.87 3.98 -8.06
N ALA A 204 -8.13 4.27 -8.42
CA ALA A 204 -9.28 3.84 -7.62
C ALA A 204 -9.60 2.34 -7.83
N TYR A 205 -9.16 1.78 -8.95
CA TYR A 205 -9.24 0.35 -9.30
C TYR A 205 -8.05 -0.03 -10.19
N GLU A 206 -7.58 -1.28 -10.09
CA GLU A 206 -6.45 -1.79 -10.89
C GLU A 206 -6.73 -1.55 -12.40
N GLY A 207 -5.91 -0.71 -13.05
CA GLY A 207 -6.00 -0.42 -14.49
C GLY A 207 -6.81 0.84 -14.89
N GLU A 208 -7.19 1.70 -13.94
CA GLU A 208 -7.80 3.00 -14.26
C GLU A 208 -6.88 3.89 -15.10
N ASP A 209 -5.59 3.96 -14.78
CA ASP A 209 -4.68 4.85 -15.50
C ASP A 209 -4.25 4.25 -16.86
N LEU A 210 -4.42 2.93 -17.06
CA LEU A 210 -4.11 2.22 -18.31
C LEU A 210 -4.92 2.75 -19.50
N TRP A 211 -6.23 2.95 -19.36
CA TRP A 211 -7.05 3.47 -20.46
C TRP A 211 -6.81 4.95 -20.70
N ARG A 212 -6.56 5.73 -19.63
CA ARG A 212 -6.20 7.16 -19.75
C ARG A 212 -4.90 7.31 -20.53
N ASP A 213 -3.91 6.47 -20.25
CA ASP A 213 -2.64 6.43 -20.96
C ASP A 213 -2.79 6.02 -22.43
N MET A 214 -3.63 5.02 -22.72
CA MET A 214 -3.93 4.61 -24.09
C MET A 214 -4.61 5.73 -24.88
N VAL A 215 -5.57 6.44 -24.26
CA VAL A 215 -6.27 7.58 -24.87
C VAL A 215 -5.29 8.74 -25.10
N GLU A 216 -4.48 9.10 -24.10
CA GLU A 216 -3.48 10.17 -24.22
C GLU A 216 -2.44 9.85 -25.31
N ALA A 217 -2.01 8.58 -25.42
CA ALA A 217 -1.12 8.13 -26.49
C ALA A 217 -1.76 8.25 -27.87
N GLU A 218 -3.04 7.92 -28.03
CA GLU A 218 -3.75 8.04 -29.30
C GLU A 218 -4.02 9.51 -29.66
N GLU A 219 -4.38 10.36 -28.69
CA GLU A 219 -4.50 11.80 -28.88
C GLU A 219 -3.18 12.43 -29.35
N ARG A 220 -2.03 12.01 -28.78
CA ARG A 220 -0.71 12.42 -29.26
C ARG A 220 -0.48 12.04 -30.71
N ARG A 221 -0.76 10.79 -31.10
CA ARG A 221 -0.63 10.33 -32.49
C ARG A 221 -1.53 11.10 -33.46
N ILE A 222 -2.78 11.39 -33.06
CA ILE A 222 -3.70 12.18 -33.87
C ILE A 222 -3.18 13.62 -34.03
N ASN A 223 -2.65 14.21 -32.95
CA ASN A 223 -2.10 15.57 -33.00
C ASN A 223 -0.84 15.64 -33.87
N GLU A 224 0.04 14.65 -33.81
CA GLU A 224 1.20 14.53 -34.70
C GLU A 224 0.78 14.41 -36.17
N ARG A 225 -0.22 13.55 -36.47
CA ARG A 225 -0.79 13.43 -37.82
C ARG A 225 -1.41 14.74 -38.30
N LYS A 226 -2.12 15.46 -37.43
CA LYS A 226 -2.70 16.78 -37.73
C LYS A 226 -1.61 17.81 -38.01
N ARG A 227 -0.58 17.88 -37.17
CA ARG A 227 0.58 18.78 -37.37
C ARG A 227 1.30 18.48 -38.67
N ALA A 228 1.56 17.21 -38.97
CA ALA A 228 2.17 16.80 -40.25
C ALA A 228 1.27 17.13 -41.46
N ALA A 229 -0.05 17.02 -41.33
CA ALA A 229 -1.00 17.42 -42.37
C ALA A 229 -1.07 18.96 -42.53
N GLU A 230 -0.98 19.71 -41.43
CA GLU A 230 -0.90 21.17 -41.45
C GLU A 230 0.42 21.65 -42.07
N GLU A 231 1.55 21.02 -41.77
CA GLU A 231 2.85 21.29 -42.40
C GLU A 231 2.80 20.99 -43.91
N ARG A 232 2.18 19.88 -44.32
CA ARG A 232 1.94 19.57 -45.74
C ARG A 232 1.06 20.62 -46.41
N ASN A 233 -0.02 21.04 -45.76
CA ASN A 233 -0.93 22.08 -46.27
C ASN A 233 -0.30 23.48 -46.29
N HIS A 234 0.65 23.78 -45.40
CA HIS A 234 1.43 25.02 -45.46
C HIS A 234 2.51 24.96 -46.55
N SER A 235 3.00 23.77 -46.91
CA SER A 235 3.96 23.57 -48.01
C SER A 235 3.32 23.54 -49.40
N SER A 236 2.04 23.17 -49.53
CA SER A 236 1.28 23.27 -50.77
C SER A 236 0.51 24.60 -50.80
N GLY A 237 1.00 25.55 -51.59
CA GLY A 237 0.47 26.91 -51.73
C GLY A 237 -1.05 27.02 -51.79
N THR A 238 -1.54 28.04 -51.09
CA THR A 238 -2.94 28.42 -50.88
C THR A 238 -3.75 28.48 -52.19
N THR A 239 -4.65 27.52 -52.40
CA THR A 239 -5.75 27.64 -53.37
C THR A 239 -6.98 28.18 -52.65
N SER A 240 -7.48 29.34 -53.10
CA SER A 240 -8.51 30.16 -52.46
C SER A 240 -9.87 29.48 -52.22
N SER A 241 -10.13 28.32 -52.83
CA SER A 241 -11.38 27.56 -52.67
C SER A 241 -11.52 26.86 -51.31
N GLY A 242 -10.42 26.52 -50.64
CA GLY A 242 -10.46 25.81 -49.34
C GLY A 242 -10.86 26.69 -48.15
N LYS A 243 -10.68 28.01 -48.26
CA LYS A 243 -10.88 28.96 -47.14
C LYS A 243 -12.37 29.20 -46.87
N GLU A 244 -13.17 29.37 -47.92
CA GLU A 244 -14.64 29.50 -47.80
C GLU A 244 -15.29 28.22 -47.25
N ASN A 245 -14.82 27.04 -47.66
CA ASN A 245 -15.39 25.79 -47.20
C ASN A 245 -15.05 25.50 -45.72
N LYS A 246 -13.83 25.86 -45.29
CA LYS A 246 -13.40 25.74 -43.88
C LYS A 246 -14.15 26.69 -42.95
N ASP A 247 -14.45 27.91 -43.41
CA ASP A 247 -15.23 28.89 -42.65
C ASP A 247 -16.71 28.47 -42.52
N LYS A 248 -17.27 27.82 -43.56
CA LYS A 248 -18.64 27.29 -43.53
C LYS A 248 -18.78 26.10 -42.57
N ILE A 249 -17.87 25.13 -42.65
CA ILE A 249 -17.83 23.96 -41.75
C ILE A 249 -17.57 24.39 -40.30
N SER A 250 -16.71 25.39 -40.05
CA SER A 250 -16.47 25.90 -38.69
C SER A 250 -17.72 26.57 -38.09
N ARG A 251 -18.54 27.27 -38.89
CA ARG A 251 -19.79 27.85 -38.42
C ARG A 251 -20.83 26.79 -38.09
N GLU A 252 -20.98 25.77 -38.94
CA GLU A 252 -21.92 24.66 -38.71
C GLU A 252 -21.54 23.81 -37.49
N MET A 253 -20.25 23.52 -37.28
CA MET A 253 -19.80 22.80 -36.07
C MET A 253 -19.98 23.64 -34.80
N LYS A 254 -19.79 24.97 -34.87
CA LYS A 254 -20.04 25.86 -33.72
C LYS A 254 -21.53 25.97 -33.40
N SER A 255 -22.42 25.97 -34.40
CA SER A 255 -23.86 25.93 -34.16
C SER A 255 -24.31 24.58 -33.62
N ALA A 256 -23.81 23.47 -34.19
CA ALA A 256 -24.13 22.12 -33.71
C ALA A 256 -23.65 21.89 -32.28
N GLY A 257 -22.44 22.35 -31.93
CA GLY A 257 -21.92 22.26 -30.56
C GLY A 257 -22.69 23.10 -29.55
N LYS A 258 -23.21 24.28 -29.95
CA LYS A 258 -24.08 25.09 -29.07
C LYS A 258 -25.43 24.43 -28.81
N VAL A 259 -26.03 23.81 -29.83
CA VAL A 259 -27.30 23.10 -29.69
C VAL A 259 -27.12 21.85 -28.82
N ALA A 260 -26.07 21.05 -29.07
CA ALA A 260 -25.76 19.87 -28.26
C ALA A 260 -25.43 20.22 -26.80
N PHE A 261 -24.76 21.34 -26.55
CA PHE A 261 -24.48 21.82 -25.19
C PHE A 261 -25.74 22.31 -24.47
N ALA A 262 -26.65 22.98 -25.17
CA ALA A 262 -27.94 23.40 -24.61
C ALA A 262 -28.81 22.19 -24.23
N ASP A 263 -28.90 21.19 -25.12
CA ASP A 263 -29.64 19.95 -24.88
C ASP A 263 -29.03 19.13 -23.73
N ALA A 264 -27.71 19.07 -23.63
CA ALA A 264 -27.02 18.39 -22.54
C ALA A 264 -27.25 19.08 -21.19
N LYS A 265 -27.20 20.42 -21.16
CA LYS A 265 -27.46 21.21 -19.95
C LYS A 265 -28.89 21.05 -19.45
N GLU A 266 -29.88 21.04 -20.35
CA GLU A 266 -31.28 20.85 -19.98
C GLU A 266 -31.53 19.43 -19.40
N ARG A 267 -30.82 18.42 -19.91
CA ARG A 267 -30.88 17.04 -19.37
C ARG A 267 -30.20 16.94 -18.00
N GLU A 268 -29.07 17.61 -17.80
CA GLU A 268 -28.41 17.67 -16.49
C GLU A 268 -29.27 18.38 -15.45
N GLU A 269 -29.91 19.50 -15.80
CA GLU A 269 -30.82 20.23 -14.91
C GLU A 269 -32.04 19.36 -14.53
N LYS A 270 -32.61 18.60 -15.47
CA LYS A 270 -33.70 17.63 -15.16
C LYS A 270 -33.24 16.50 -14.24
N ASN A 271 -32.07 15.92 -14.50
CA ASN A 271 -31.54 14.84 -13.67
C ASN A 271 -31.18 15.32 -12.25
N GLN A 272 -30.66 16.54 -12.11
CA GLN A 272 -30.38 17.14 -10.80
C GLN A 272 -31.66 17.43 -10.02
N ALA A 273 -32.73 17.89 -10.69
CA ALA A 273 -34.03 18.08 -10.05
C ALA A 273 -34.62 16.75 -9.55
N GLU A 274 -34.54 15.68 -10.36
CA GLU A 274 -35.03 14.35 -9.98
C GLU A 274 -34.21 13.73 -8.83
N GLN A 275 -32.89 13.98 -8.78
CA GLN A 275 -32.05 13.55 -7.66
C GLN A 275 -32.36 14.33 -6.37
N ALA A 276 -32.60 15.64 -6.47
CA ALA A 276 -32.98 16.46 -5.32
C ALA A 276 -34.35 16.05 -4.74
N GLU A 277 -35.30 15.66 -5.59
CA GLU A 277 -36.60 15.12 -5.16
C GLU A 277 -36.42 13.77 -4.43
N LYS A 278 -35.62 12.85 -4.98
CA LYS A 278 -35.31 11.57 -4.33
C LYS A 278 -34.56 11.73 -3.00
N GLU A 279 -33.65 12.70 -2.89
CA GLU A 279 -32.98 13.00 -1.61
C GLU A 279 -33.92 13.62 -0.57
N ALA A 280 -34.89 14.43 -1.00
CA ALA A 280 -35.91 14.99 -0.13
C ALA A 280 -36.85 13.90 0.42
N ASP A 281 -37.26 12.96 -0.43
CA ASP A 281 -38.08 11.81 -0.03
C ASP A 281 -37.33 10.87 0.92
N ALA A 282 -36.06 10.56 0.64
CA ALA A 282 -35.22 9.74 1.52
C ALA A 282 -34.99 10.39 2.89
N LYS A 283 -34.87 11.72 2.95
CA LYS A 283 -34.78 12.46 4.23
C LYS A 283 -36.08 12.39 5.02
N ASN A 284 -37.23 12.48 4.37
CA ASN A 284 -38.54 12.32 5.02
C ASN A 284 -38.77 10.90 5.55
N GLU A 285 -38.35 9.85 4.83
CA GLU A 285 -38.40 8.47 5.31
C GLU A 285 -37.46 8.23 6.50
N SER A 286 -36.26 8.83 6.50
CA SER A 286 -35.32 8.73 7.61
C SER A 286 -35.79 9.45 8.88
N ALA A 287 -36.57 10.54 8.75
CA ALA A 287 -37.12 11.29 9.87
C ALA A 287 -38.33 10.58 10.53
N GLN A 288 -39.04 9.71 9.80
CA GLN A 288 -40.15 8.91 10.36
C GLN A 288 -39.68 7.62 11.06
N SER A 289 -38.43 7.19 10.88
CA SER A 289 -37.91 5.90 11.35
C SER A 289 -37.05 5.96 12.63
N GLU A 290 -36.95 7.10 13.31
CA GLU A 290 -36.32 7.15 14.65
C GLU A 290 -37.22 6.52 15.73
N PRO A 291 -36.83 5.41 16.40
CA PRO A 291 -37.55 4.91 17.54
C PRO A 291 -37.27 5.79 18.77
N LYS A 292 -38.34 6.33 19.38
CA LYS A 292 -38.29 6.98 20.70
C LYS A 292 -37.69 6.02 21.74
N VAL A 293 -36.42 6.19 22.10
CA VAL A 293 -35.77 5.43 23.18
C VAL A 293 -36.29 5.96 24.51
N ASN A 294 -37.24 5.20 25.09
CA ASN A 294 -37.81 5.45 26.40
C ASN A 294 -36.82 4.98 27.47
N GLY A 295 -36.24 5.91 28.24
CA GLY A 295 -35.32 5.60 29.32
C GLY A 295 -36.04 4.95 30.51
N ARG A 296 -35.70 3.70 30.82
CA ARG A 296 -35.85 3.08 32.14
C ARG A 296 -35.04 1.79 32.22
N ASN A 297 -34.01 1.78 33.06
CA ASN A 297 -33.91 0.75 34.09
C ASN A 297 -32.88 1.16 35.17
N LYS A 298 -33.43 1.43 36.36
CA LYS A 298 -32.82 1.13 37.65
C LYS A 298 -33.01 -0.37 37.89
N ILE A 299 -31.98 -1.05 38.36
CA ILE A 299 -31.83 -1.75 39.65
C ILE A 299 -30.42 -2.35 39.66
#